data_AF-A0A5C5SHX4-F1
#
_entry.id   AF-A0A5C5SHX4-F1
#
_cell.length_a   1.000
_cell.length_b   1.000
_cell.length_c   1.000
_cell.angle_alpha   90.00
_cell.angle_beta   90.00
_cell.angle_gamma   90.00
#
_symmetry.space_group_name_H-M   'P 1'
#
loop_
_entity.id
_entity.type
_entity.pdbx_description
1 polymer ?
#
loop_
_entity_poly.entity_id
_entity_poly.type
_entity_poly.pdbx_seq_one_letter_code
_entity_poly.pdbx_strand_id
1 'polypeptide(L)'
;MANAVVIHLYRRSESSGSCANFFYCTAPMKGVSQMMEKQDTRTIVSQYAEHFLEEHFGEKPDKLTVILHPPFLLIHLTGFLLPAEKMLVQRQDWNRVLETRDLMICSLKADLLTGLQERIGQPLTDLYVDWNLEKKSGLMIATMEKDEDLDEWPWPEAVDQETLKEIILLNSIRTQKKPDQTNFYWLNDQVLLIERIGILVEVEKNLVQNGIIEELRLAKRPLEHRITKLFNLESLLNGRVQDLFVDWNFHMDFSYMVLMLEKPQS
;
A
#
# COMPACT_ATOMS: atom_id res chain seq x y z
N MET A 1 67.49 9.64 -43.06
CA MET A 1 66.32 10.53 -43.08
C MET A 1 66.33 11.30 -41.76
N ALA A 2 66.38 12.62 -41.86
CA ALA A 2 66.93 13.59 -40.91
C ALA A 2 66.06 13.81 -39.65
N ASN A 3 66.68 13.76 -38.45
CA ASN A 3 67.04 14.86 -37.53
C ASN A 3 65.88 15.53 -36.76
N ALA A 4 65.90 15.37 -35.42
CA ALA A 4 66.26 16.40 -34.42
C ALA A 4 65.81 17.86 -34.73
N VAL A 5 65.30 18.72 -33.83
CA VAL A 5 65.37 18.85 -32.36
C VAL A 5 64.71 20.22 -32.01
N VAL A 6 64.27 20.44 -30.74
CA VAL A 6 64.23 21.74 -30.01
C VAL A 6 63.04 22.75 -30.16
N ILE A 7 62.35 22.96 -29.01
CA ILE A 7 62.17 24.22 -28.24
C ILE A 7 60.97 25.20 -28.44
N HIS A 8 60.39 25.53 -27.26
CA HIS A 8 59.74 26.74 -26.69
C HIS A 8 58.47 27.40 -27.24
N LEU A 9 57.49 27.45 -26.32
CA LEU A 9 56.91 28.62 -25.62
C LEU A 9 56.55 29.92 -26.39
N TYR A 10 55.28 30.28 -26.15
CA TYR A 10 54.75 31.60 -25.79
C TYR A 10 54.39 32.65 -26.88
N ARG A 11 53.08 32.96 -26.82
CA ARG A 11 52.41 34.29 -26.78
C ARG A 11 51.91 34.95 -28.08
N ARG A 12 50.57 35.11 -28.05
CA ARG A 12 49.73 36.25 -28.48
C ARG A 12 49.91 36.79 -29.91
N SER A 13 48.85 36.58 -30.70
CA SER A 13 48.25 37.66 -31.48
C SER A 13 46.76 37.74 -31.16
N GLU A 14 46.29 38.95 -30.96
CA GLU A 14 44.89 39.32 -30.81
C GLU A 14 44.16 39.17 -32.14
N SER A 15 42.87 38.84 -32.10
CA SER A 15 41.77 39.71 -32.57
C SER A 15 40.62 38.92 -33.18
N SER A 16 39.43 39.29 -32.68
CA SER A 16 38.14 39.33 -33.37
C SER A 16 37.54 38.06 -33.97
N GLY A 17 36.32 37.73 -33.54
CA GLY A 17 35.32 37.13 -34.42
C GLY A 17 34.53 35.96 -33.83
N SER A 18 33.46 36.30 -33.11
CA SER A 18 32.11 35.71 -33.23
C SER A 18 31.98 34.26 -33.72
N CYS A 19 31.60 33.35 -32.82
CA CYS A 19 30.34 32.58 -32.85
C CYS A 19 30.43 31.44 -31.83
N ALA A 20 29.81 31.66 -30.66
CA ALA A 20 29.57 30.61 -29.69
C ALA A 20 28.47 29.68 -30.23
N ASN A 21 28.84 28.51 -30.72
CA ASN A 21 27.92 27.39 -30.85
C ASN A 21 27.61 26.86 -29.45
N PHE A 22 26.53 27.36 -28.86
CA PHE A 22 25.88 26.71 -27.73
C PHE A 22 25.25 25.41 -28.25
N PHE A 23 25.95 24.30 -28.06
CA PHE A 23 25.33 22.98 -28.07
C PHE A 23 24.34 22.94 -26.90
N TYR A 24 23.05 23.14 -27.18
CA TYR A 24 21.99 22.71 -26.27
C TYR A 24 22.01 21.18 -26.23
N CYS A 25 22.70 20.64 -25.23
CA CYS A 25 22.52 19.27 -24.82
C CYS A 25 21.16 19.20 -24.12
N THR A 26 20.09 18.91 -24.87
CA THR A 26 18.80 18.55 -24.30
C THR A 26 18.95 17.16 -23.67
N ALA A 27 19.19 17.12 -22.36
CA ALA A 27 19.03 15.91 -21.59
C ALA A 27 17.53 15.50 -21.63
N PRO A 28 17.19 14.26 -21.98
CA PRO A 28 15.79 13.83 -22.00
C PRO A 28 15.24 13.83 -20.57
N MET A 29 14.09 14.51 -20.38
CA MET A 29 13.33 14.56 -19.14
C MET A 29 12.74 13.17 -18.80
N LYS A 30 13.55 12.28 -18.22
CA LYS A 30 13.09 10.96 -17.72
C LYS A 30 11.97 11.09 -16.67
N GLY A 31 11.97 12.16 -15.87
CA GLY A 31 11.00 12.35 -14.79
C GLY A 31 9.57 12.65 -15.24
N VAL A 32 9.37 13.37 -16.35
CA VAL A 32 8.02 13.73 -16.83
C VAL A 32 7.32 12.52 -17.46
N SER A 33 8.06 11.71 -18.22
CA SER A 33 7.52 10.50 -18.87
C SER A 33 7.08 9.45 -17.83
N GLN A 34 7.91 9.18 -16.81
CA GLN A 34 7.57 8.24 -15.73
C GLN A 34 6.42 8.72 -14.85
N MET A 35 6.27 10.04 -14.64
CA MET A 35 5.20 10.60 -13.82
C MET A 35 3.84 10.59 -14.55
N MET A 36 3.82 10.84 -15.87
CA MET A 36 2.62 10.72 -16.69
C MET A 36 2.17 9.26 -16.83
N GLU A 37 3.12 8.33 -17.01
CA GLU A 37 2.85 6.89 -17.11
C GLU A 37 2.20 6.35 -15.82
N LYS A 38 2.73 6.71 -14.64
CA LYS A 38 2.15 6.31 -13.34
C LYS A 38 0.76 6.90 -13.10
N GLN A 39 0.50 8.13 -13.54
CA GLN A 39 -0.82 8.77 -13.38
C GLN A 39 -1.88 8.12 -14.28
N ASP A 40 -1.49 7.72 -15.48
CA ASP A 40 -2.34 6.98 -16.40
C ASP A 40 -2.71 5.60 -15.83
N THR A 41 -1.72 4.84 -15.34
CA THR A 41 -1.94 3.54 -14.69
C THR A 41 -2.92 3.63 -13.51
N ARG A 42 -2.75 4.62 -12.62
CA ARG A 42 -3.68 4.82 -11.47
C ARG A 42 -5.10 5.06 -11.93
N THR A 43 -5.29 5.83 -12.99
CA THR A 43 -6.61 6.14 -13.56
C THR A 43 -7.26 4.90 -14.16
N ILE A 44 -6.50 4.13 -14.94
CA ILE A 44 -6.98 2.88 -15.56
C ILE A 44 -7.37 1.85 -14.49
N VAL A 45 -6.54 1.68 -13.46
CA VAL A 45 -6.83 0.78 -12.33
C VAL A 45 -8.08 1.24 -11.57
N SER A 46 -8.22 2.54 -11.32
CA SER A 46 -9.41 3.11 -10.65
C SER A 46 -10.69 2.79 -11.42
N GLN A 47 -10.70 3.06 -12.73
CA GLN A 47 -11.86 2.81 -13.58
C GLN A 47 -12.22 1.33 -13.66
N TYR A 48 -11.22 0.47 -13.79
CA TYR A 48 -11.43 -0.97 -13.80
C TYR A 48 -12.02 -1.46 -12.46
N ALA A 49 -11.44 -1.05 -11.32
CA ALA A 49 -11.90 -1.47 -10.01
C ALA A 49 -13.31 -0.93 -9.68
N GLU A 50 -13.63 0.31 -10.07
CA GLU A 50 -14.99 0.86 -9.94
C GLU A 50 -16.01 0.05 -10.74
N HIS A 51 -15.69 -0.26 -12.01
CA HIS A 51 -16.56 -1.06 -12.86
C HIS A 51 -16.74 -2.48 -12.32
N PHE A 52 -15.65 -3.13 -11.89
CA PHE A 52 -15.68 -4.45 -11.30
C PHE A 52 -16.56 -4.50 -10.05
N LEU A 53 -16.41 -3.51 -9.15
CA LEU A 53 -17.25 -3.40 -7.96
C LEU A 53 -18.72 -3.17 -8.32
N GLU A 54 -19.01 -2.30 -9.28
CA GLU A 54 -20.38 -2.05 -9.73
C GLU A 54 -21.04 -3.29 -10.33
N GLU A 55 -20.31 -4.03 -11.18
CA GLU A 55 -20.79 -5.26 -11.83
C GLU A 55 -21.09 -6.37 -10.82
N HIS A 56 -20.19 -6.58 -9.84
CA HIS A 56 -20.29 -7.72 -8.93
C HIS A 56 -20.98 -7.43 -7.60
N PHE A 57 -20.86 -6.21 -7.07
CA PHE A 57 -21.51 -5.78 -5.83
C PHE A 57 -22.79 -4.95 -6.07
N GLY A 58 -23.02 -4.50 -7.31
CA GLY A 58 -24.21 -3.72 -7.68
C GLY A 58 -24.15 -2.25 -7.30
N GLU A 59 -23.01 -1.77 -6.79
CA GLU A 59 -22.78 -0.39 -6.38
C GLU A 59 -21.30 -0.04 -6.61
N LYS A 60 -21.00 1.23 -6.89
CA LYS A 60 -19.64 1.75 -6.93
C LYS A 60 -19.33 2.56 -5.65
N PRO A 61 -18.07 2.66 -5.22
CA PRO A 61 -17.69 3.57 -4.13
C PRO A 61 -17.97 5.04 -4.50
N ASP A 62 -18.23 5.89 -3.50
CA ASP A 62 -18.31 7.35 -3.71
C ASP A 62 -16.98 7.91 -4.21
N LYS A 63 -15.87 7.35 -3.73
CA LYS A 63 -14.52 7.70 -4.18
C LYS A 63 -13.58 6.51 -4.05
N LEU A 64 -12.75 6.32 -5.08
CA LEU A 64 -11.66 5.35 -5.13
C LEU A 64 -10.30 6.08 -5.25
N THR A 65 -9.31 5.65 -4.49
CA THR A 65 -7.92 6.14 -4.56
C THR A 65 -6.97 4.98 -4.81
N VAL A 66 -6.12 5.11 -5.83
CA VAL A 66 -5.10 4.10 -6.16
C VAL A 66 -3.72 4.59 -5.73
N ILE A 67 -3.01 3.75 -4.97
CA ILE A 67 -1.61 3.97 -4.59
C ILE A 67 -0.79 2.83 -5.18
N LEU A 68 0.06 3.18 -6.14
CA LEU A 68 1.00 2.24 -6.74
C LEU A 68 2.41 2.59 -6.26
N HIS A 69 2.95 1.73 -5.40
CA HIS A 69 4.32 1.78 -4.92
C HIS A 69 4.84 0.34 -4.78
N PRO A 70 5.46 -0.22 -5.83
CA PRO A 70 5.94 -1.60 -5.82
C PRO A 70 6.74 -1.93 -4.55
N PRO A 71 6.53 -3.13 -3.97
CA PRO A 71 5.76 -4.25 -4.51
C PRO A 71 4.26 -4.20 -4.18
N PHE A 72 3.70 -3.03 -3.85
CA PHE A 72 2.31 -2.88 -3.44
C PHE A 72 1.47 -2.03 -4.40
N LEU A 73 0.27 -2.52 -4.68
CA LEU A 73 -0.83 -1.77 -5.27
C LEU A 73 -1.98 -1.73 -4.26
N LEU A 74 -2.32 -0.53 -3.78
CA LEU A 74 -3.45 -0.34 -2.88
C LEU A 74 -4.60 0.36 -3.61
N ILE A 75 -5.81 -0.12 -3.36
CA ILE A 75 -7.06 0.46 -3.85
C ILE A 75 -7.92 0.75 -2.62
N HIS A 76 -8.01 2.03 -2.27
CA HIS A 76 -8.79 2.50 -1.12
C HIS A 76 -10.14 3.05 -1.57
N LEU A 77 -11.20 2.56 -0.95
CA LEU A 77 -12.60 2.85 -1.24
C LEU A 77 -13.21 3.64 -0.09
N THR A 78 -13.99 4.66 -0.40
CA THR A 78 -14.79 5.40 0.59
C THR A 78 -16.22 5.56 0.10
N GLY A 79 -17.18 5.59 1.02
CA GLY A 79 -18.61 5.64 0.69
C GLY A 79 -19.19 4.31 0.21
N PHE A 80 -18.52 3.19 0.45
CA PHE A 80 -18.89 1.88 -0.07
C PHE A 80 -19.71 1.06 0.93
N LEU A 81 -21.03 1.23 0.89
CA LEU A 81 -22.00 0.46 1.68
C LEU A 81 -23.25 0.18 0.83
N LEU A 82 -23.52 -1.11 0.58
CA LEU A 82 -24.62 -1.51 -0.29
C LEU A 82 -25.97 -1.16 0.37
N PRO A 83 -26.99 -0.76 -0.41
CA PRO A 83 -28.32 -0.49 0.10
C PRO A 83 -28.90 -1.63 0.97
N ALA A 84 -28.66 -2.88 0.56
CA ALA A 84 -29.12 -4.07 1.28
C ALA A 84 -28.41 -4.29 2.63
N GLU A 85 -27.17 -3.80 2.79
CA GLU A 85 -26.37 -3.97 4.01
C GLU A 85 -26.74 -2.94 5.09
N LYS A 86 -27.32 -1.79 4.71
CA LYS A 86 -27.61 -0.67 5.62
C LYS A 86 -28.39 -1.09 6.86
N MET A 87 -29.42 -1.91 6.70
CA MET A 87 -30.24 -2.38 7.82
C MET A 87 -29.43 -3.26 8.79
N LEU A 88 -28.59 -4.17 8.27
CA LEU A 88 -27.77 -5.05 9.10
C LEU A 88 -26.74 -4.24 9.89
N VAL A 89 -26.06 -3.30 9.24
CA VAL A 89 -25.10 -2.40 9.91
C VAL A 89 -25.78 -1.56 11.00
N GLN A 90 -26.97 -1.01 10.73
CA GLN A 90 -27.75 -0.25 11.72
C GLN A 90 -28.16 -1.08 12.94
N ARG A 91 -28.40 -2.39 12.75
CA ARG A 91 -28.70 -3.34 13.83
C ARG A 91 -27.46 -3.92 14.50
N GLN A 92 -26.28 -3.44 14.14
CA GLN A 92 -24.99 -3.94 14.62
C GLN A 92 -24.70 -5.42 14.27
N ASP A 93 -25.38 -5.95 13.24
CA ASP A 93 -25.12 -7.28 12.69
C ASP A 93 -24.00 -7.21 11.65
N TRP A 94 -22.82 -6.79 12.10
CA TRP A 94 -21.67 -6.50 11.23
C TRP A 94 -21.05 -7.77 10.69
N ASN A 95 -20.99 -8.83 11.50
CA ASN A 95 -20.39 -10.11 11.11
C ASN A 95 -21.08 -10.69 9.88
N ARG A 96 -22.42 -10.66 9.83
CA ARG A 96 -23.17 -11.17 8.68
C ARG A 96 -22.83 -10.42 7.38
N VAL A 97 -22.62 -9.11 7.46
CA VAL A 97 -22.20 -8.30 6.30
C VAL A 97 -20.77 -8.64 5.89
N LEU A 98 -19.85 -8.72 6.86
CA LEU A 98 -18.45 -9.04 6.63
C LEU A 98 -18.28 -10.44 6.03
N GLU A 99 -18.92 -11.47 6.60
CA GLU A 99 -18.93 -12.85 6.09
C GLU A 99 -19.40 -12.89 4.63
N THR A 100 -20.47 -12.16 4.31
CA THR A 100 -21.00 -12.12 2.94
C THR A 100 -20.01 -11.46 1.98
N ARG A 101 -19.39 -10.35 2.38
CA ARG A 101 -18.35 -9.68 1.56
C ARG A 101 -17.11 -10.54 1.38
N ASP A 102 -16.68 -11.24 2.43
CA ASP A 102 -15.51 -12.11 2.41
C ASP A 102 -15.78 -13.31 1.46
N LEU A 103 -16.98 -13.91 1.50
CA LEU A 103 -17.41 -14.92 0.51
C LEU A 103 -17.41 -14.40 -0.93
N MET A 104 -17.95 -13.20 -1.16
CA MET A 104 -17.97 -12.58 -2.49
C MET A 104 -16.55 -12.36 -3.01
N ILE A 105 -15.68 -11.72 -2.22
CA ILE A 105 -14.29 -11.49 -2.61
C ILE A 105 -13.56 -12.80 -2.85
N CYS A 106 -13.73 -13.82 -2.01
CA CYS A 106 -13.12 -15.13 -2.23
C CYS A 106 -13.49 -15.73 -3.60
N SER A 107 -14.74 -15.56 -4.03
CA SER A 107 -15.19 -16.06 -5.34
C SER A 107 -14.69 -15.23 -6.53
N LEU A 108 -14.41 -13.95 -6.32
CA LEU A 108 -14.07 -12.96 -7.36
C LEU A 108 -12.56 -12.65 -7.44
N LYS A 109 -11.80 -13.08 -6.43
CA LYS A 109 -10.39 -12.71 -6.25
C LYS A 109 -9.53 -12.98 -7.46
N ALA A 110 -9.68 -14.14 -8.10
CA ALA A 110 -8.88 -14.51 -9.27
C ALA A 110 -9.16 -13.60 -10.48
N ASP A 111 -10.43 -13.28 -10.73
CA ASP A 111 -10.84 -12.43 -11.85
C ASP A 111 -10.40 -10.99 -11.62
N LEU A 112 -10.57 -10.48 -10.39
CA LEU A 112 -10.11 -9.16 -10.00
C LEU A 112 -8.59 -9.03 -10.14
N LEU A 113 -7.83 -10.00 -9.63
CA LEU A 113 -6.37 -10.01 -9.72
C LEU A 113 -5.92 -10.05 -11.19
N THR A 114 -6.52 -10.92 -12.00
CA THR A 114 -6.22 -11.05 -13.43
C THR A 114 -6.49 -9.73 -14.17
N GLY A 115 -7.64 -9.11 -13.97
CA GLY A 115 -7.96 -7.87 -14.64
C GLY A 115 -7.08 -6.71 -14.18
N LEU A 116 -6.70 -6.65 -12.89
CA LEU A 116 -5.70 -5.68 -12.41
C LEU A 116 -4.36 -5.89 -13.12
N GLN A 117 -3.87 -7.13 -13.20
CA GLN A 117 -2.61 -7.49 -13.87
C GLN A 117 -2.56 -7.01 -15.32
N GLU A 118 -3.63 -7.23 -16.08
CA GLU A 118 -3.72 -6.78 -17.47
C GLU A 118 -3.61 -5.25 -17.61
N ARG A 119 -4.12 -4.49 -16.65
CA ARG A 119 -4.09 -3.02 -16.69
C ARG A 119 -2.75 -2.44 -16.28
N ILE A 120 -2.05 -3.09 -15.34
CA ILE A 120 -0.74 -2.62 -14.88
C ILE A 120 0.43 -3.19 -15.72
N GLY A 121 0.20 -4.25 -16.49
CA GLY A 121 1.21 -4.90 -17.31
C GLY A 121 2.30 -5.64 -16.52
N GLN A 122 2.02 -5.99 -15.26
CA GLN A 122 2.93 -6.66 -14.34
C GLN A 122 2.20 -7.78 -13.57
N PRO A 123 2.91 -8.86 -13.20
CA PRO A 123 2.31 -9.93 -12.40
C PRO A 123 1.97 -9.45 -10.99
N LEU A 124 0.77 -9.80 -10.55
CA LEU A 124 0.33 -9.65 -9.17
C LEU A 124 0.31 -11.05 -8.55
N THR A 125 0.81 -11.17 -7.32
CA THR A 125 1.00 -12.45 -6.65
C THR A 125 -0.18 -12.83 -5.77
N ASP A 126 -0.81 -11.85 -5.12
CA ASP A 126 -1.92 -12.10 -4.21
C ASP A 126 -2.78 -10.84 -4.00
N LEU A 127 -3.97 -11.03 -3.43
CA LEU A 127 -4.93 -9.97 -3.08
C LEU A 127 -5.43 -10.12 -1.65
N TYR A 128 -5.34 -9.04 -0.89
CA TYR A 128 -5.85 -8.90 0.47
C TYR A 128 -6.93 -7.84 0.50
N VAL A 129 -8.01 -8.08 1.25
CA VAL A 129 -9.15 -7.18 1.30
C VAL A 129 -9.66 -7.06 2.73
N ASP A 130 -9.90 -5.83 3.16
CA ASP A 130 -10.56 -5.55 4.43
C ASP A 130 -11.58 -4.41 4.29
N TRP A 131 -12.59 -4.44 5.17
CA TRP A 131 -13.75 -3.57 5.11
C TRP A 131 -13.99 -2.91 6.45
N ASN A 132 -14.19 -1.59 6.44
CA ASN A 132 -14.63 -0.86 7.61
C ASN A 132 -16.07 -0.37 7.40
N LEU A 133 -17.03 -1.14 7.92
CA LEU A 133 -18.46 -0.85 7.77
C LEU A 133 -18.91 0.40 8.52
N GLU A 134 -18.23 0.76 9.63
CA GLU A 134 -18.52 1.98 10.38
C GLU A 134 -18.17 3.23 9.56
N LYS A 135 -17.01 3.21 8.88
CA LYS A 135 -16.54 4.29 8.03
C LYS A 135 -17.00 4.18 6.57
N LYS A 136 -17.68 3.09 6.21
CA LYS A 136 -18.12 2.77 4.85
C LYS A 136 -16.95 2.80 3.87
N SER A 137 -15.84 2.20 4.28
CA SER A 137 -14.60 2.18 3.52
C SER A 137 -14.11 0.75 3.34
N GLY A 138 -13.20 0.57 2.40
CA GLY A 138 -12.58 -0.70 2.09
C GLY A 138 -11.19 -0.48 1.55
N LEU A 139 -10.32 -1.47 1.75
CA LEU A 139 -8.98 -1.47 1.21
C LEU A 139 -8.71 -2.81 0.54
N MET A 140 -8.20 -2.75 -0.68
CA MET A 140 -7.61 -3.89 -1.36
C MET A 140 -6.11 -3.66 -1.48
N ILE A 141 -5.32 -4.69 -1.18
CA ILE A 141 -3.85 -4.71 -1.30
C ILE A 141 -3.51 -5.83 -2.26
N ALA A 142 -3.07 -5.49 -3.46
CA ALA A 142 -2.46 -6.44 -4.36
C ALA A 142 -0.93 -6.37 -4.22
N THR A 143 -0.30 -7.54 -4.14
CA THR A 143 1.16 -7.67 -4.00
C THR A 143 1.80 -8.04 -5.34
N MET A 144 3.06 -7.66 -5.51
CA MET A 144 3.89 -7.98 -6.66
C MET A 144 5.11 -8.77 -6.17
N GLU A 145 5.81 -9.42 -7.10
CA GLU A 145 7.15 -9.91 -6.79
C GLU A 145 8.04 -8.73 -6.41
N LYS A 146 8.77 -8.90 -5.30
CA LYS A 146 9.69 -7.89 -4.79
C LYS A 146 10.96 -7.94 -5.64
N ASP A 147 11.26 -6.88 -6.38
CA ASP A 147 12.57 -6.73 -7.00
C ASP A 147 13.66 -6.68 -5.90
N GLU A 148 14.73 -7.43 -6.09
CA GLU A 148 15.86 -7.51 -5.15
C GLU A 148 16.53 -6.13 -4.94
N ASP A 149 16.40 -5.23 -5.91
CA ASP A 149 16.97 -3.88 -5.94
C ASP A 149 16.05 -2.79 -5.35
N LEU A 150 14.95 -3.14 -4.68
CA LEU A 150 14.09 -2.13 -4.06
C LEU A 150 14.82 -1.41 -2.92
N ASP A 151 15.06 -0.12 -3.14
CA ASP A 151 15.69 0.84 -2.22
C ASP A 151 15.15 0.75 -0.78
N GLU A 152 15.96 1.24 0.17
CA GLU A 152 15.50 1.49 1.54
C GLU A 152 14.24 2.36 1.51
N TRP A 153 13.17 1.88 2.17
CA TRP A 153 11.91 2.61 2.25
C TRP A 153 12.12 3.84 3.14
N PRO A 154 11.93 5.06 2.62
CA PRO A 154 12.21 6.27 3.39
C PRO A 154 11.29 6.33 4.60
N TRP A 155 11.89 6.59 5.76
CA TRP A 155 11.16 6.83 6.99
C TRP A 155 10.91 8.33 7.17
N PRO A 156 9.69 8.78 7.46
CA PRO A 156 9.43 10.20 7.71
C PRO A 156 10.21 10.72 8.92
N GLU A 157 11.02 11.76 8.75
CA GLU A 157 11.85 12.34 9.82
C GLU A 157 11.03 12.79 11.05
N ALA A 158 9.77 13.18 10.84
CA ALA A 158 8.87 13.63 11.90
C ALA A 158 8.30 12.50 12.78
N VAL A 159 8.50 11.23 12.40
CA VAL A 159 7.94 10.08 13.11
C VAL A 159 9.05 9.36 13.87
N ASP A 160 8.90 9.26 15.19
CA ASP A 160 9.79 8.46 16.03
C ASP A 160 9.63 6.95 15.71
N GLN A 161 10.67 6.41 15.07
CA GLN A 161 10.68 5.06 14.54
C GLN A 161 10.62 4.00 15.64
N GLU A 162 11.46 4.14 16.67
CA GLU A 162 11.59 3.17 17.75
C GLU A 162 10.28 3.09 18.55
N THR A 163 9.70 4.24 18.89
CA THR A 163 8.42 4.29 19.60
C THR A 163 7.29 3.68 18.78
N LEU A 164 7.25 3.90 17.46
CA LEU A 164 6.19 3.32 16.61
C LEU A 164 6.33 1.80 16.53
N LYS A 165 7.55 1.31 16.31
CA LYS A 165 7.84 -0.13 16.31
C LYS A 165 7.43 -0.78 17.63
N GLU A 166 7.72 -0.13 18.76
CA GLU A 166 7.32 -0.62 20.08
C GLU A 166 5.80 -0.67 20.26
N ILE A 167 5.07 0.37 19.85
CA ILE A 167 3.59 0.38 19.96
C ILE A 167 2.97 -0.74 19.12
N ILE A 168 3.39 -0.91 17.86
CA ILE A 168 2.90 -1.99 17.00
C ILE A 168 3.20 -3.36 17.62
N LEU A 169 4.40 -3.55 18.15
CA LEU A 169 4.79 -4.78 18.85
C LEU A 169 3.93 -5.04 20.09
N LEU A 170 3.74 -4.03 20.95
CA LEU A 170 2.93 -4.14 22.17
C LEU A 170 1.48 -4.45 21.84
N ASN A 171 0.92 -3.88 20.77
CA ASN A 171 -0.40 -4.23 20.30
C ASN A 171 -0.49 -5.71 19.90
N SER A 172 0.49 -6.20 19.14
CA SER A 172 0.53 -7.61 18.74
C SER A 172 0.61 -8.54 19.95
N ILE A 173 1.46 -8.22 20.93
CA ILE A 173 1.60 -9.01 22.17
C ILE A 173 0.29 -9.03 22.96
N ARG A 174 -0.43 -7.91 23.05
CA ARG A 174 -1.71 -7.83 23.77
C ARG A 174 -2.84 -8.56 23.07
N THR A 175 -2.84 -8.55 21.75
CA THR A 175 -3.88 -9.19 20.94
C THR A 175 -3.64 -10.69 20.78
N GLN A 176 -2.36 -11.11 20.73
CA GLN A 176 -1.97 -12.46 20.33
C GLN A 176 -0.58 -12.83 20.88
N LYS A 177 0.46 -12.78 20.04
CA LYS A 177 1.87 -12.97 20.42
C LYS A 177 2.75 -11.92 19.74
N LYS A 178 4.02 -11.90 20.14
CA LYS A 178 5.06 -11.17 19.41
C LYS A 178 5.22 -11.78 18.00
N PRO A 179 5.20 -10.97 16.92
CA PRO A 179 5.53 -11.43 15.59
C PRO A 179 6.99 -11.87 15.52
N ASP A 180 7.27 -12.86 14.68
CA ASP A 180 8.64 -13.30 14.42
C ASP A 180 9.40 -12.22 13.61
N GLN A 181 8.71 -11.54 12.70
CA GLN A 181 9.21 -10.39 11.96
C GLN A 181 8.13 -9.31 11.77
N THR A 182 8.53 -8.04 11.70
CA THR A 182 7.65 -6.93 11.35
C THR A 182 8.38 -5.97 10.42
N ASN A 183 7.80 -5.73 9.25
CA ASN A 183 8.33 -4.82 8.23
C ASN A 183 7.38 -3.62 8.08
N PHE A 184 7.95 -2.45 7.81
CA PHE A 184 7.22 -1.18 7.72
C PHE A 184 7.47 -0.55 6.35
N TYR A 185 6.41 -0.11 5.70
CA TYR A 185 6.43 0.44 4.35
C TYR A 185 5.62 1.73 4.31
N TRP A 186 6.32 2.86 4.25
CA TRP A 186 5.70 4.15 3.99
C TRP A 186 5.45 4.27 2.49
N LEU A 187 4.21 4.03 2.06
CA LEU A 187 3.85 4.06 0.64
C LEU A 187 3.69 5.49 0.11
N ASN A 188 3.40 6.42 1.02
CA ASN A 188 3.43 7.88 0.89
C ASN A 188 3.23 8.51 2.27
N ASP A 189 3.17 9.85 2.34
CA ASP A 189 2.96 10.63 3.56
C ASP A 189 1.68 10.30 4.34
N GLN A 190 0.74 9.58 3.73
CA GLN A 190 -0.57 9.28 4.29
C GLN A 190 -0.83 7.79 4.52
N VAL A 191 0.06 6.90 4.07
CA VAL A 191 -0.21 5.46 4.11
C VAL A 191 1.01 4.71 4.61
N LEU A 192 0.85 4.14 5.80
CA LEU A 192 1.80 3.21 6.39
C LEU A 192 1.22 1.79 6.30
N LEU A 193 1.91 0.93 5.56
CA LEU A 193 1.65 -0.50 5.50
C LEU A 193 2.65 -1.22 6.39
N ILE A 194 2.13 -2.14 7.21
CA ILE A 194 2.89 -2.93 8.17
C ILE A 194 2.66 -4.40 7.84
N GLU A 195 3.72 -5.12 7.53
CA GLU A 195 3.70 -6.56 7.35
C GLU A 195 4.15 -7.23 8.64
N ARG A 196 3.42 -8.23 9.11
CA ARG A 196 3.78 -9.02 10.30
C ARG A 196 3.80 -10.49 9.93
N ILE A 197 4.92 -11.15 10.19
CA ILE A 197 5.15 -12.57 9.88
C ILE A 197 5.29 -13.34 11.18
N GLY A 198 4.74 -14.55 11.23
CA GLY A 198 4.80 -15.43 12.38
C GLY A 198 4.01 -14.84 13.53
N ILE A 199 2.71 -14.65 13.35
CA ILE A 199 1.81 -14.05 14.35
C ILE A 199 0.92 -15.08 15.03
N LEU A 200 0.63 -16.23 14.40
CA LEU A 200 -0.29 -17.25 14.92
C LEU A 200 0.29 -18.03 16.11
N VAL A 201 -0.53 -18.20 17.15
CA VAL A 201 -0.26 -19.16 18.22
C VAL A 201 -0.75 -20.57 17.83
N GLU A 202 -0.27 -21.59 18.52
CA GLU A 202 -0.54 -23.00 18.15
C GLU A 202 -2.04 -23.34 18.07
N VAL A 203 -2.87 -22.79 18.96
CA VAL A 203 -4.32 -23.01 18.89
C VAL A 203 -4.93 -22.43 17.61
N GLU A 204 -4.49 -21.27 17.16
CA GLU A 204 -4.99 -20.65 15.93
C GLU A 204 -4.52 -21.43 14.70
N LYS A 205 -3.27 -21.91 14.69
CA LYS A 205 -2.78 -22.80 13.61
C LYS A 205 -3.62 -24.07 13.50
N ASN A 206 -4.03 -24.65 14.64
CA ASN A 206 -4.94 -25.81 14.65
C ASN A 206 -6.34 -25.44 14.12
N LEU A 207 -6.88 -24.28 14.47
CA LEU A 207 -8.17 -23.81 13.92
C LEU A 207 -8.11 -23.67 12.39
N VAL A 208 -7.03 -23.11 11.87
CA VAL A 208 -6.79 -22.98 10.42
C VAL A 208 -6.71 -24.35 9.74
N GLN A 209 -6.00 -25.31 10.33
CA GLN A 209 -5.92 -26.69 9.82
C GLN A 209 -7.29 -27.39 9.80
N ASN A 210 -8.18 -27.04 10.73
CA ASN A 210 -9.54 -27.56 10.79
C ASN A 210 -10.53 -26.80 9.88
N GLY A 211 -10.05 -25.82 9.08
CA GLY A 211 -10.87 -25.03 8.17
C GLY A 211 -11.68 -23.91 8.84
N ILE A 212 -11.42 -23.61 10.12
CA ILE A 212 -12.12 -22.58 10.91
C ILE A 212 -11.43 -21.23 10.70
N ILE A 213 -11.47 -20.74 9.45
CA ILE A 213 -10.73 -19.55 9.02
C ILE A 213 -11.58 -18.29 9.20
N GLU A 214 -12.86 -18.34 8.82
CA GLU A 214 -13.74 -17.17 8.86
C GLU A 214 -14.07 -16.75 10.29
N GLU A 215 -14.39 -17.71 11.16
CA GLU A 215 -14.66 -17.41 12.57
C GLU A 215 -13.41 -16.86 13.27
N LEU A 216 -12.22 -17.36 12.89
CA LEU A 216 -10.96 -16.83 13.40
C LEU A 216 -10.73 -15.39 12.93
N ARG A 217 -10.97 -15.10 11.65
CA ARG A 217 -10.89 -13.75 11.07
C ARG A 217 -11.80 -12.77 11.78
N LEU A 218 -13.09 -13.10 11.93
CA LEU A 218 -14.09 -12.27 12.59
C LEU A 218 -13.75 -12.04 14.08
N ALA A 219 -13.23 -13.06 14.77
CA ALA A 219 -12.83 -12.93 16.17
C ALA A 219 -11.59 -12.03 16.35
N LYS A 220 -10.64 -12.07 15.41
CA LYS A 220 -9.39 -11.29 15.47
C LYS A 220 -9.58 -9.83 15.08
N ARG A 221 -10.39 -9.53 14.05
CA ARG A 221 -10.65 -8.18 13.53
C ARG A 221 -10.90 -7.12 14.64
N PRO A 222 -11.85 -7.29 15.59
CA PRO A 222 -12.09 -6.29 16.63
C PRO A 222 -10.93 -6.14 17.63
N LEU A 223 -10.05 -7.15 17.76
CA LEU A 223 -8.89 -7.07 18.64
C LEU A 223 -7.80 -6.19 18.05
N GLU A 224 -7.53 -6.31 16.75
CA GLU A 224 -6.54 -5.47 16.06
C GLU A 224 -6.93 -3.99 16.05
N HIS A 225 -8.21 -3.69 15.86
CA HIS A 225 -8.71 -2.32 15.85
C HIS A 225 -8.54 -1.59 17.19
N ARG A 226 -8.25 -2.30 18.29
CA ARG A 226 -7.98 -1.69 19.60
C ARG A 226 -6.74 -0.81 19.60
N ILE A 227 -5.80 -1.01 18.65
CA ILE A 227 -4.58 -0.20 18.58
C ILE A 227 -4.88 1.29 18.48
N THR A 228 -5.94 1.65 17.74
CA THR A 228 -6.41 3.03 17.56
C THR A 228 -6.95 3.68 18.84
N LYS A 229 -7.25 2.88 19.87
CA LYS A 229 -7.81 3.34 21.15
C LYS A 229 -6.82 3.26 22.30
N LEU A 230 -5.89 2.32 22.25
CA LEU A 230 -5.02 1.96 23.39
C LEU A 230 -3.68 2.70 23.39
N PHE A 231 -3.23 3.15 22.23
CA PHE A 231 -1.97 3.84 22.06
C PHE A 231 -2.26 5.14 21.35
N ASN A 232 -1.68 6.25 21.81
CA ASN A 232 -1.90 7.57 21.24
C ASN A 232 -1.18 7.71 19.88
N LEU A 233 -1.50 6.81 18.94
CA LEU A 233 -0.88 6.68 17.62
C LEU A 233 -0.89 8.01 16.87
N GLU A 234 -1.95 8.79 17.02
CA GLU A 234 -2.11 10.06 16.33
C GLU A 234 -1.02 11.08 16.70
N SER A 235 -0.62 11.11 17.98
CA SER A 235 0.48 11.99 18.41
C SER A 235 1.84 11.58 17.85
N LEU A 236 2.04 10.28 17.64
CA LEU A 236 3.30 9.73 17.17
C LEU A 236 3.44 9.82 15.65
N LEU A 237 2.34 9.63 14.93
CA LEU A 237 2.28 9.68 13.47
C LEU A 237 2.15 11.12 12.96
N ASN A 238 2.20 12.11 13.87
CA ASN A 238 2.03 13.54 13.59
C ASN A 238 0.77 13.83 12.74
N GLY A 239 -0.31 13.08 12.99
CA GLY A 239 -1.51 13.10 12.17
C GLY A 239 -2.56 12.12 12.66
N ARG A 240 -3.82 12.41 12.36
CA ARG A 240 -4.95 11.57 12.77
C ARG A 240 -4.99 10.27 11.95
N VAL A 241 -5.26 9.14 12.60
CA VAL A 241 -5.52 7.87 11.91
C VAL A 241 -6.97 7.90 11.37
N GLN A 242 -7.11 8.22 10.08
CA GLN A 242 -8.41 8.23 9.40
C GLN A 242 -9.02 6.85 9.29
N ASP A 243 -8.19 5.83 9.04
CA ASP A 243 -8.65 4.45 8.90
C ASP A 243 -7.59 3.42 9.23
N LEU A 244 -8.04 2.21 9.53
CA LEU A 244 -7.22 1.04 9.80
C LEU A 244 -7.84 -0.15 9.07
N PHE A 245 -6.99 -0.89 8.37
CA PHE A 245 -7.36 -2.13 7.69
C PHE A 245 -6.40 -3.25 8.10
N VAL A 246 -6.91 -4.45 8.32
CA VAL A 246 -6.11 -5.64 8.62
C VAL A 246 -6.64 -6.87 7.90
N ASP A 247 -5.75 -7.54 7.18
CA ASP A 247 -6.04 -8.83 6.54
C ASP A 247 -4.88 -9.81 6.79
N TRP A 248 -5.19 -11.11 6.75
CA TRP A 248 -4.31 -12.22 7.08
C TRP A 248 -4.24 -13.23 5.95
N ASN A 249 -3.03 -13.74 5.72
CA ASN A 249 -2.85 -15.05 5.14
C ASN A 249 -2.61 -16.05 6.28
N PHE A 250 -3.69 -16.70 6.73
CA PHE A 250 -3.61 -17.64 7.86
C PHE A 250 -2.78 -18.89 7.57
N HIS A 251 -2.74 -19.36 6.31
CA HIS A 251 -1.95 -20.52 5.93
C HIS A 251 -0.45 -20.22 5.92
N MET A 252 -0.09 -19.00 5.52
CA MET A 252 1.31 -18.54 5.44
C MET A 252 1.78 -17.84 6.72
N ASP A 253 0.92 -17.73 7.75
CA ASP A 253 1.21 -17.08 9.04
C ASP A 253 1.74 -15.66 8.88
N PHE A 254 1.03 -14.81 8.12
CA PHE A 254 1.33 -13.38 8.08
C PHE A 254 0.08 -12.51 7.94
N SER A 255 0.25 -11.21 8.15
CA SER A 255 -0.80 -10.20 7.98
C SER A 255 -0.25 -8.90 7.43
N TYR A 256 -1.14 -8.17 6.76
CA TYR A 256 -0.95 -6.75 6.46
C TYR A 256 -1.86 -5.92 7.37
N MET A 257 -1.29 -4.88 7.94
CA MET A 257 -2.01 -3.82 8.66
C MET A 257 -1.71 -2.50 7.95
N VAL A 258 -2.75 -1.75 7.59
CA VAL A 258 -2.59 -0.47 6.89
C VAL A 258 -3.23 0.64 7.70
N LEU A 259 -2.44 1.66 8.01
CA LEU A 259 -2.88 2.89 8.64
C LEU A 259 -3.03 3.98 7.58
N MET A 260 -4.24 4.51 7.45
CA MET A 260 -4.56 5.66 6.61
C MET A 260 -4.52 6.93 7.46
N LEU A 261 -3.68 7.89 7.09
CA LEU A 261 -3.42 9.12 7.86
C LEU A 261 -4.04 10.35 7.18
N GLU A 262 -4.46 11.32 7.99
CA GLU A 262 -4.78 12.66 7.50
C GLU A 262 -3.56 13.30 6.85
N LYS A 263 -3.77 14.10 5.80
CA LYS A 263 -2.70 14.97 5.32
C LYS A 263 -2.27 15.90 6.46
N PRO A 264 -0.97 16.07 6.71
CA PRO A 264 -0.50 17.14 7.56
C PRO A 264 -1.08 18.46 7.05
N GLN A 265 -1.73 19.23 7.92
CA GLN A 265 -2.13 20.59 7.57
C GLN A 265 -0.83 21.41 7.44
N SER A 266 -0.49 21.77 6.20
CA SER A 266 0.60 22.70 5.86
C SER A 266 0.26 24.14 6.24
#